data_AF-A0A354XKB9-F1
#
_entry.id   AF-A0A354XKB9-F1
#
_cell.length_a   1.000
_cell.length_b   1.000
_cell.length_c   1.000
_cell.angle_alpha   90.00
_cell.angle_beta   90.00
_cell.angle_gamma   90.00
#
_symmetry.space_group_name_H-M   'P 1'
#
loop_
_entity.id
_entity.type
_entity.pdbx_description
1 polymer ?
#
loop_
_entity_poly.entity_id
_entity_poly.type
_entity_poly.pdbx_seq_one_letter_code
_entity_poly.pdbx_strand_id
1 'polypeptide(L)'
;MFNASYQQLARAYVESEQKNAMLRSPPYLEGMIAATAWVIAGRPPGESEKPRYEAGTPELDAWLSGWERGKALDPGATDLRPAN
;
A
#
# COMPACT_ATOMS: atom_id res chain seq x y z
N MET A 1 -15.24 4.07 4.49
CA MET A 1 -15.14 2.97 3.51
C MET A 1 -13.94 3.30 2.67
N PHE A 2 -12.87 2.53 2.81
CA PHE A 2 -11.63 2.76 2.08
C PHE A 2 -11.94 2.70 0.57
N ASN A 3 -11.78 3.82 -0.12
CA ASN A 3 -12.27 3.98 -1.49
C ASN A 3 -11.48 3.06 -2.44
N ALA A 4 -12.16 2.16 -3.15
CA ALA A 4 -11.56 1.23 -4.11
C ALA A 4 -10.68 1.94 -5.16
N SER A 5 -10.99 3.21 -5.47
CA SER A 5 -10.18 4.05 -6.35
C SER A 5 -8.76 4.29 -5.84
N TYR A 6 -8.55 4.46 -4.52
CA TYR A 6 -7.20 4.66 -3.96
C TYR A 6 -6.37 3.39 -3.98
N GLN A 7 -6.99 2.22 -3.79
CA GLN A 7 -6.31 0.94 -3.94
C GLN A 7 -5.87 0.69 -5.38
N GLN A 8 -6.72 0.99 -6.37
CA GLN A 8 -6.36 0.85 -7.78
C GLN A 8 -5.19 1.78 -8.16
N LEU A 9 -5.20 3.03 -7.70
CA LEU A 9 -4.10 3.98 -7.92
C LEU A 9 -2.82 3.52 -7.23
N ALA A 10 -2.90 3.09 -5.97
CA ALA A 10 -1.77 2.57 -5.22
C ALA A 10 -1.17 1.34 -5.89
N ARG A 11 -1.99 0.42 -6.40
CA ARG A 11 -1.55 -0.76 -7.13
C ARG A 11 -0.78 -0.39 -8.39
N ALA A 12 -1.34 0.49 -9.23
CA ALA A 12 -0.67 0.94 -10.45
C ALA A 12 0.67 1.63 -10.15
N TYR A 13 0.73 2.46 -9.09
CA TYR A 13 1.96 3.13 -8.67
C TYR A 13 3.01 2.14 -8.16
N VAL A 14 2.60 1.21 -7.28
CA VAL A 14 3.45 0.14 -6.75
C VAL A 14 4.01 -0.74 -7.88
N GLU A 15 3.18 -1.11 -8.85
CA GLU A 15 3.60 -1.90 -10.02
C GLU A 15 4.57 -1.12 -10.92
N SER A 16 4.40 0.20 -11.05
CA SER A 16 5.31 1.07 -11.81
C SER A 16 6.66 1.29 -11.12
N GLU A 17 6.66 1.57 -9.82
CA GLU A 17 7.89 1.75 -9.02
C GLU A 17 8.66 0.44 -8.86
N GLN A 18 7.94 -0.67 -8.80
CA GLN A 18 8.52 -2.00 -8.76
C GLN A 18 8.61 -2.67 -10.13
N LYS A 19 9.09 -1.98 -11.17
CA LYS A 19 9.46 -2.66 -12.43
C LYS A 19 10.44 -3.84 -12.27
N ASN A 20 11.06 -4.00 -11.09
CA ASN A 20 11.87 -5.17 -10.67
C ASN A 20 11.23 -6.05 -9.57
N ALA A 21 9.92 -5.95 -9.29
CA ALA A 21 9.22 -6.64 -8.18
C ALA A 21 9.20 -8.18 -8.25
N MET A 22 9.72 -8.80 -9.31
CA MET A 22 9.75 -10.27 -9.47
C MET A 22 10.35 -11.03 -8.28
N LEU A 23 10.99 -10.34 -7.33
CA LEU A 23 11.63 -10.90 -6.14
C LEU A 23 10.87 -10.69 -4.81
N ARG A 24 9.67 -10.09 -4.79
CA ARG A 24 8.94 -9.84 -3.54
C ARG A 24 7.68 -10.71 -3.42
N SER A 25 7.45 -11.24 -2.21
CA SER A 25 6.34 -12.13 -1.92
C SER A 25 4.99 -11.39 -2.02
N PRO A 26 3.89 -12.07 -2.38
CA PRO A 26 2.57 -11.44 -2.46
C PRO A 26 2.14 -10.66 -1.20
N PRO A 27 2.36 -11.15 0.04
CA PRO A 27 2.01 -10.40 1.26
C PRO A 27 2.71 -9.05 1.37
N TYR A 28 3.97 -8.98 0.94
CA TYR A 28 4.75 -7.74 0.92
C TYR A 28 4.13 -6.70 -0.01
N LEU A 29 3.72 -7.12 -1.21
CA LEU A 29 3.08 -6.22 -2.17
C LEU A 29 1.72 -5.74 -1.66
N GLU A 30 0.92 -6.62 -1.05
CA GLU A 30 -0.35 -6.26 -0.43
C GLU A 30 -0.19 -5.18 0.63
N GLY A 31 0.79 -5.33 1.53
CA GLY A 31 1.09 -4.32 2.56
C GLY A 31 1.53 -2.99 1.97
N MET A 32 2.34 -3.03 0.91
CA MET A 32 2.82 -1.82 0.25
C MET A 32 1.71 -1.06 -0.49
N ILE A 33 0.78 -1.78 -1.15
CA ILE A 33 -0.40 -1.20 -1.80
C ILE A 33 -1.32 -0.58 -0.75
N ALA A 34 -1.62 -1.30 0.34
CA ALA A 34 -2.47 -0.81 1.40
C ALA A 34 -1.90 0.48 2.05
N ALA A 35 -0.59 0.49 2.32
CA ALA A 35 0.08 1.67 2.87
C ALA A 35 0.10 2.84 1.90
N THR A 36 0.43 2.59 0.63
CA THR A 36 0.42 3.63 -0.41
C THR A 36 -0.97 4.23 -0.56
N ALA A 37 -2.02 3.40 -0.59
CA ALA A 37 -3.40 3.87 -0.65
C ALA A 37 -3.76 4.72 0.58
N TRP A 38 -3.30 4.32 1.76
CA TRP A 38 -3.51 5.07 3.01
C TRP A 38 -2.79 6.43 2.97
N VAL A 39 -1.60 6.50 2.39
CA VAL A 39 -0.88 7.76 2.17
C VAL A 39 -1.62 8.64 1.15
N ILE A 40 -2.06 8.10 0.01
CA ILE A 40 -2.82 8.83 -1.02
C ILE A 40 -4.11 9.41 -0.43
N ALA A 41 -4.80 8.65 0.42
CA ALA A 41 -6.01 9.08 1.12
C ALA A 41 -5.77 10.17 2.18
N GLY A 42 -4.53 10.63 2.37
CA GLY A 42 -4.20 11.68 3.34
C GLY A 42 -4.00 11.17 4.76
N ARG A 43 -3.61 9.90 4.93
CA ARG A 43 -3.30 9.26 6.22
C ARG A 43 -4.46 9.28 7.21
N PRO A 44 -5.68 8.85 6.81
CA PRO A 44 -6.85 8.89 7.69
C PRO A 44 -6.63 8.01 8.94
N PRO A 45 -6.94 8.51 10.15
CA PRO A 45 -6.80 7.72 11.37
C PRO A 45 -7.82 6.56 11.37
N GLY A 46 -7.36 5.34 11.68
CA GLY A 46 -8.22 4.17 11.85
C GLY A 46 -8.70 3.48 10.56
N GLU A 47 -8.39 4.02 9.38
CA GLU A 47 -8.80 3.49 8.08
C GLU A 47 -7.65 2.80 7.32
N SER A 48 -6.67 2.23 8.05
CA SER A 48 -5.69 1.32 7.46
C SER A 48 -6.30 -0.07 7.30
N GLU A 49 -6.22 -0.63 6.10
CA GLU A 49 -6.65 -2.00 5.83
C GLU A 49 -5.91 -2.98 6.75
N LYS A 50 -6.67 -3.80 7.49
CA LYS A 50 -6.06 -4.81 8.36
C LYS A 50 -5.52 -5.96 7.50
N PRO A 51 -4.30 -6.45 7.75
CA PRO A 51 -3.80 -7.63 7.06
C PRO A 51 -4.69 -8.83 7.34
N ARG A 52 -4.87 -9.68 6.33
CA ARG A 52 -5.58 -10.96 6.43
C ARG A 52 -4.74 -12.09 7.03
N TYR A 53 -3.49 -11.81 7.36
CA TYR A 53 -2.52 -12.79 7.84
C TYR A 53 -2.54 -12.91 9.36
N GLU A 54 -2.34 -14.13 9.86
CA GLU A 54 -2.32 -14.41 11.30
C GLU A 54 -1.05 -13.87 11.97
N ALA A 55 -1.18 -13.50 13.25
CA ALA A 55 -0.05 -13.01 14.04
C ALA A 55 1.04 -14.08 14.21
N GLY A 56 2.30 -13.70 14.03
CA GLY A 56 3.45 -14.60 14.16
C GLY A 56 3.75 -15.44 12.90
N THR A 57 3.07 -15.16 11.78
CA THR A 57 3.37 -15.77 10.49
C THR A 57 4.36 -14.93 9.67
N PRO A 58 5.25 -15.57 8.88
CA PRO A 58 6.16 -14.84 8.00
C PRO A 58 5.43 -14.00 6.95
N GLU A 59 4.20 -14.35 6.60
CA GLU A 59 3.33 -13.57 5.72
C GLU A 59 2.92 -12.24 6.35
N LEU A 60 2.59 -12.22 7.64
CA LEU A 60 2.32 -10.98 8.34
C LEU A 60 3.57 -10.10 8.42
N ASP A 61 4.73 -10.68 8.72
CA ASP A 61 6.00 -9.93 8.76
C ASP A 61 6.34 -9.33 7.40
N ALA A 62 6.11 -10.08 6.32
CA ALA A 62 6.27 -9.60 4.96
C ALA A 62 5.29 -8.46 4.65
N TRP A 63 4.01 -8.58 5.04
CA TRP A 63 3.01 -7.53 4.87
C TRP A 63 3.37 -6.27 5.65
N LEU A 64 3.78 -6.39 6.92
CA LEU A 64 4.20 -5.25 7.74
C LEU A 64 5.44 -4.57 7.14
N SER A 65 6.40 -5.34 6.65
CA SER A 65 7.57 -4.80 5.94
C SER A 65 7.16 -4.04 4.67
N GLY A 66 6.17 -4.54 3.94
CA GLY A 66 5.56 -3.86 2.80
C GLY A 66 4.86 -2.56 3.20
N TRP A 67 4.10 -2.59 4.30
CA TRP A 67 3.38 -1.44 4.84
C TRP A 67 4.33 -0.31 5.25
N GLU A 68 5.39 -0.61 5.97
CA GLU A 68 6.42 0.37 6.33
C GLU A 68 7.06 0.99 5.08
N ARG A 69 7.35 0.18 4.05
CA ARG A 69 7.90 0.68 2.79
C ARG A 69 6.90 1.55 2.04
N GLY A 70 5.63 1.16 1.98
CA GLY A 70 4.59 1.90 1.27
C GLY A 70 4.25 3.24 1.92
N LYS A 71 4.45 3.39 3.23
CA LYS A 71 4.37 4.71 3.90
C LYS A 71 5.50 5.65 3.48
N ALA A 72 6.67 5.09 3.17
CA ALA A 72 7.85 5.84 2.70
C ALA A 72 7.79 6.17 1.21
N LEU A 73 6.94 5.46 0.45
CA LEU A 73 6.50 5.93 -0.85
C LEU A 73 5.62 7.14 -0.58
N ASP A 74 6.22 8.32 -0.70
CA ASP A 74 5.50 9.58 -0.70
C ASP A 74 5.09 9.86 -2.15
N PRO A 75 3.85 9.57 -2.56
CA PRO A 75 3.33 9.99 -3.87
C PRO A 75 3.16 11.52 -3.94
N GLY A 76 3.63 12.29 -2.94
CA GLY A 76 3.48 13.74 -2.84
C GLY A 76 4.22 14.49 -3.92
N ALA A 77 3.60 14.60 -5.08
CA ALA A 77 3.77 15.68 -6.04
C ALA A 77 2.59 15.60 -7.02
N THR A 78 1.52 16.34 -6.73
CA THR A 78 0.63 16.93 -7.74
C THR A 78 0.14 15.99 -8.87
N ASP A 79 -0.87 15.14 -8.64
CA ASP A 79 -1.89 14.77 -9.67
C ASP A 79 -2.79 13.58 -9.28
N LEU A 80 -2.38 12.72 -8.33
CA LEU A 80 -3.07 11.43 -8.14
C LEU A 80 -4.32 11.46 -7.25
N ARG A 81 -4.71 12.62 -6.70
CA ARG A 81 -5.97 12.72 -5.94
C ARG A 81 -7.10 12.92 -6.96
N PRO A 82 -8.17 12.08 -6.97
CA PRO A 82 -9.33 12.36 -7.78
C PRO A 82 -9.87 13.74 -7.37
N ALA A 83 -10.11 14.61 -8.35
CA ALA A 83 -10.71 15.92 -8.10
C ALA A 83 -12.03 15.71 -7.35
N ASN A 84 -12.12 16.32 -6.17
CA ASN A 84 -13.29 16.26 -5.30
C ASN A 84 -14.39 17.20 -5.81
#